data_AF-A0A8S2ZAF2-F1
#
_entry.id   AF-A0A8S2ZAF2-F1
#
_cell.length_a   1.000
_cell.length_b   1.000
_cell.length_c   1.000
_cell.angle_alpha   90.00
_cell.angle_beta   90.00
_cell.angle_gamma   90.00
#
_symmetry.space_group_name_H-M   'P 1'
#
loop_
_entity.id
_entity.type
_entity.pdbx_description
1 polymer ?
#
loop_
_entity_poly.entity_id
_entity_poly.type
_entity_poly.pdbx_seq_one_letter_code
_entity_poly.pdbx_strand_id
1 'polypeptide(L)'
;HVGLRARNAELLTSETNQEGIGYSIVLKASKRVVVTFSVSTVHSGIARFQFLISTVNSKTSASFGDAIELSLPVFTPATSEAFATYGDVGGAEVIVQPIKTPKDVIPQFGELSISTSSTALASLTDAIISLYTYPYDCTEQISSRLLGIQALWDVLQAFHCKDLPEISILKTKLESDMNVLKGRQYSNGGFGYWTNRNDSYADPYMSV
;
A
#
# COMPACT_ATOMS: atom_id res chain seq x y z
N HIS A 1 16.86 -35.34 3.97
CA HIS A 1 15.46 -34.91 3.85
C HIS A 1 15.34 -33.41 3.94
N VAL A 2 14.39 -32.85 3.20
CA VAL A 2 13.97 -31.45 3.24
C VAL A 2 12.48 -31.45 3.49
N GLY A 3 12.00 -30.69 4.46
CA GLY A 3 10.58 -30.57 4.80
C GLY A 3 10.15 -29.11 4.87
N LEU A 4 8.87 -28.86 4.63
CA LEU A 4 8.25 -27.55 4.78
C LEU A 4 7.04 -27.68 5.70
N ARG A 5 6.99 -26.83 6.72
CA ARG A 5 5.80 -26.59 7.53
C ARG A 5 5.31 -25.17 7.28
N ALA A 6 4.05 -25.02 6.92
CA ALA A 6 3.43 -23.73 6.70
C ALA A 6 2.33 -23.46 7.74
N ARG A 7 2.15 -22.18 8.10
CA ARG A 7 0.98 -21.67 8.83
C ARG A 7 0.35 -20.56 8.00
N ASN A 8 -0.99 -20.55 7.95
CA ASN A 8 -1.77 -19.70 7.06
C ASN A 8 -1.45 -19.90 5.56
N ALA A 9 -0.93 -21.08 5.21
CA ALA A 9 -0.75 -21.55 3.84
C ALA A 9 -0.79 -23.08 3.82
N GLU A 10 -1.31 -23.64 2.73
CA GLU A 10 -1.44 -25.07 2.47
C GLU A 10 -0.50 -25.49 1.34
N LEU A 11 0.05 -26.70 1.46
CA LEU A 11 0.91 -27.29 0.43
C LEU A 11 0.03 -27.90 -0.66
N LEU A 12 0.26 -27.47 -1.90
CA LEU A 12 -0.38 -28.06 -3.07
C LEU A 12 0.40 -29.32 -3.44
N THR A 13 -0.07 -30.48 -3.02
CA THR A 13 0.58 -31.76 -3.33
C THR A 13 0.40 -32.10 -4.81
N SER A 14 1.49 -32.32 -5.55
CA SER A 14 1.43 -32.94 -6.87
C SER A 14 1.19 -34.45 -6.73
N GLU A 15 0.52 -35.06 -7.71
CA GLU A 15 0.14 -36.50 -7.77
C GLU A 15 1.31 -37.49 -7.56
N THR A 16 2.55 -37.01 -7.56
CA THR A 16 3.77 -37.80 -7.43
C THR A 16 4.17 -38.16 -5.99
N ASN A 17 3.49 -37.68 -4.93
CA ASN A 17 3.83 -38.07 -3.55
C ASN A 17 2.70 -37.85 -2.53
N GLN A 18 1.74 -38.78 -2.45
CA GLN A 18 0.69 -38.76 -1.44
C GLN A 18 1.10 -39.25 -0.03
N GLU A 19 2.38 -39.56 0.24
CA GLU A 19 2.76 -40.16 1.54
C GLU A 19 3.91 -39.49 2.32
N GLY A 20 4.34 -38.27 1.97
CA GLY A 20 5.32 -37.58 2.82
C GLY A 20 5.52 -36.11 2.51
N ILE A 21 5.39 -35.26 3.53
CA ILE A 21 5.55 -33.79 3.48
C ILE A 21 7.03 -33.38 3.36
N GLY A 22 7.83 -34.10 2.58
CA GLY A 22 9.26 -33.86 2.47
C GLY A 22 9.94 -34.57 1.30
N TYR A 23 11.00 -33.95 0.79
CA TYR A 23 11.82 -34.47 -0.28
C TYR A 23 13.08 -35.16 0.28
N SER A 24 13.48 -36.28 -0.32
CA SER A 24 14.82 -36.83 -0.11
C SER A 24 15.65 -36.55 -1.35
N ILE A 25 16.80 -35.90 -1.16
CA ILE A 25 17.72 -35.56 -2.25
C ILE A 25 19.14 -35.98 -1.89
N VAL A 26 19.89 -36.45 -2.88
CA VAL A 26 21.32 -36.76 -2.74
C VAL A 26 22.11 -35.54 -3.19
N LEU A 27 22.82 -34.91 -2.24
CA LEU A 27 23.68 -33.76 -2.51
C LEU A 27 25.14 -34.21 -2.60
N LYS A 28 25.81 -33.89 -3.72
CA LYS A 28 27.26 -34.11 -3.86
C LYS A 28 28.03 -32.99 -3.13
N ALA A 29 29.25 -33.28 -2.71
CA ALA A 29 30.12 -32.30 -2.06
C ALA A 29 30.28 -31.04 -2.92
N SER A 30 30.19 -29.87 -2.28
CA SER A 30 30.30 -28.54 -2.92
C SER A 30 29.28 -28.27 -4.04
N LYS A 31 28.12 -28.95 -4.02
CA LYS A 31 26.99 -28.67 -4.92
C LYS A 31 25.81 -28.06 -4.17
N ARG A 32 24.94 -27.38 -4.93
CA ARG A 32 23.67 -26.81 -4.47
C ARG A 32 22.54 -27.39 -5.31
N VAL A 33 21.43 -27.71 -4.66
CA VAL A 33 20.19 -28.15 -5.32
C VAL A 33 19.06 -27.25 -4.82
N VAL A 34 18.17 -26.84 -5.73
CA VAL A 34 16.97 -26.05 -5.40
C VAL A 34 15.79 -27.01 -5.29
N VAL A 35 15.03 -26.89 -4.21
CA VAL A 35 13.78 -27.64 -3.98
C VAL A 35 12.66 -26.62 -3.88
N THR A 36 11.65 -26.75 -4.74
CA THR A 36 10.50 -25.86 -4.79
C THR A 36 9.29 -26.52 -4.14
N PHE A 37 8.54 -25.76 -3.35
CA PHE A 37 7.28 -26.18 -2.76
C PHE A 37 6.15 -25.33 -3.32
N SER A 38 5.15 -25.96 -3.93
CA SER A 38 3.93 -25.28 -4.34
C SER A 38 3.03 -25.08 -3.13
N VAL A 39 2.66 -23.83 -2.85
CA VAL A 39 1.83 -23.45 -1.70
C VAL A 39 0.71 -22.51 -2.13
N SER A 40 -0.43 -22.58 -1.44
CA SER A 40 -1.56 -21.64 -1.56
C SER A 40 -1.86 -21.00 -0.20
N THR A 41 -2.12 -19.70 -0.15
CA THR A 41 -2.47 -18.99 1.10
C THR A 41 -3.94 -19.18 1.44
N VAL A 42 -4.26 -19.35 2.73
CA VAL A 42 -5.65 -19.60 3.17
C VAL A 42 -6.38 -18.28 3.51
N HIS A 43 -5.75 -17.40 4.30
CA HIS A 43 -6.32 -16.12 4.70
C HIS A 43 -5.33 -14.96 4.48
N SER A 44 -5.85 -13.73 4.42
CA SER A 44 -5.03 -12.52 4.54
C SER A 44 -4.42 -12.42 5.95
N GLY A 45 -3.27 -11.75 6.05
CA GLY A 45 -2.46 -11.68 7.28
C GLY A 45 -1.05 -12.23 7.08
N ILE A 46 -0.39 -12.68 8.14
CA ILE A 46 1.00 -13.16 8.06
C ILE A 46 1.03 -14.67 7.81
N ALA A 47 1.57 -15.09 6.66
CA ALA A 47 1.90 -16.49 6.40
C ALA A 47 3.32 -16.80 6.89
N ARG A 48 3.49 -17.92 7.60
CA ARG A 48 4.80 -18.35 8.11
C ARG A 48 5.21 -19.68 7.49
N PHE A 49 6.46 -19.75 7.04
CA PHE A 49 7.05 -20.90 6.37
C PHE A 49 8.31 -21.34 7.11
N GLN A 50 8.33 -22.56 7.62
CA GLN A 50 9.50 -23.17 8.27
C GLN A 50 10.08 -24.24 7.34
N PHE A 51 11.30 -24.02 6.87
CA PHE A 51 12.04 -24.98 6.06
C PHE A 51 13.00 -25.74 6.97
N LEU A 52 12.95 -27.06 6.91
CA LEU A 52 13.83 -27.96 7.67
C LEU A 52 14.67 -28.78 6.68
N ILE A 53 15.97 -28.87 6.94
CA ILE A 53 16.88 -29.76 6.22
C ILE A 53 17.58 -30.63 7.24
N SER A 54 17.68 -31.92 6.95
CA SER A 54 18.44 -32.86 7.77
C SER A 54 19.09 -33.91 6.88
N THR A 55 20.35 -34.25 7.17
CA THR A 55 21.04 -35.36 6.52
C THR A 55 20.56 -36.68 7.08
N VAL A 56 20.27 -37.62 6.20
CA VAL A 56 20.03 -39.03 6.55
C VAL A 56 21.04 -39.89 5.80
N ASN A 57 21.49 -40.98 6.43
CA ASN A 57 22.45 -41.93 5.84
C ASN A 57 23.74 -41.27 5.35
N SER A 58 24.32 -40.39 6.17
CA SER A 58 25.64 -39.84 5.88
C SER A 58 26.72 -40.92 6.00
N LYS A 59 27.66 -40.96 5.04
CA LYS A 59 28.83 -41.88 5.08
C LYS A 59 29.80 -41.51 6.21
N THR A 60 29.78 -40.26 6.66
CA THR A 60 30.42 -39.82 7.88
C THR A 60 29.36 -39.94 8.98
N SER A 61 29.65 -40.54 10.13
CA SER A 61 28.69 -40.73 11.24
C SER A 61 28.14 -39.43 11.86
N ALA A 62 28.36 -38.28 11.22
CA ALA A 62 27.85 -36.97 11.59
C ALA A 62 26.49 -36.72 10.93
N SER A 63 25.53 -36.26 11.72
CA SER A 63 24.24 -35.75 11.27
C SER A 63 24.28 -34.23 11.26
N PHE A 64 23.90 -33.61 10.14
CA PHE A 64 23.76 -32.17 10.00
C PHE A 64 22.29 -31.83 9.75
N GLY A 65 21.84 -30.70 10.31
CA GLY A 65 20.52 -30.17 10.06
C GLY A 65 20.49 -28.67 10.23
N ASP A 66 19.57 -28.04 9.53
CA ASP A 66 19.35 -26.60 9.57
C ASP A 66 17.85 -26.30 9.42
N ALA A 67 17.41 -25.19 10.01
CA ALA A 67 16.03 -24.75 9.96
C ALA A 67 15.94 -23.24 9.83
N ILE A 68 15.07 -22.76 8.93
CA ILE A 68 14.81 -21.33 8.74
C ILE A 68 13.31 -21.06 8.74
N GLU A 69 12.91 -19.97 9.39
CA GLU A 69 11.54 -19.44 9.35
C GLU A 69 11.49 -18.15 8.51
N LEU A 70 10.52 -18.08 7.61
CA LEU A 70 10.21 -16.91 6.79
C LEU A 70 8.76 -16.48 7.06
N SER A 71 8.54 -15.18 7.20
CA SER A 71 7.21 -14.58 7.31
C SER A 71 6.92 -13.71 6.08
N LEU A 72 5.78 -13.94 5.43
CA LEU A 72 5.33 -13.18 4.27
C LEU A 72 3.95 -12.56 4.56
N PRO A 73 3.76 -11.23 4.37
CA PRO A 73 2.45 -10.62 4.46
C PRO A 73 1.60 -11.00 3.23
N VAL A 74 0.42 -11.55 3.49
CA VAL A 74 -0.60 -11.90 2.50
C VAL A 74 -1.65 -10.81 2.54
N PHE A 75 -1.71 -10.01 1.48
CA PHE A 75 -2.70 -8.96 1.34
C PHE A 75 -3.97 -9.51 0.69
N THR A 76 -5.11 -9.00 1.11
CA THR A 76 -6.38 -9.26 0.44
C THR A 76 -6.32 -8.65 -0.97
N PRO A 77 -6.65 -9.38 -2.04
CA PRO A 77 -6.68 -8.83 -3.40
C PRO A 77 -7.95 -7.97 -3.57
N ALA A 78 -8.02 -6.86 -2.83
CA ALA A 78 -9.13 -5.92 -2.88
C ALA A 78 -8.63 -4.61 -3.51
N THR A 79 -9.34 -4.15 -4.53
CA THR A 79 -9.33 -2.73 -4.90
C THR A 79 -10.30 -2.03 -3.96
N SER A 80 -9.82 -1.07 -3.18
CA SER A 80 -10.68 -0.24 -2.34
C SER A 80 -11.37 0.82 -3.20
N GLU A 81 -12.68 0.91 -3.08
CA GLU A 81 -13.46 2.02 -3.63
C GLU A 81 -14.04 2.81 -2.45
N ALA A 82 -13.76 4.11 -2.39
CA ALA A 82 -14.23 4.99 -1.33
C ALA A 82 -15.14 6.07 -1.93
N PHE A 83 -16.31 6.27 -1.31
CA PHE A 83 -17.24 7.34 -1.65
C PHE A 83 -17.46 8.21 -0.42
N ALA A 84 -17.32 9.53 -0.58
CA ALA A 84 -17.67 10.51 0.44
C ALA A 84 -18.91 11.29 -0.03
N THR A 85 -19.91 11.40 0.83
CA THR A 85 -21.07 12.27 0.62
C THR A 85 -21.01 13.39 1.65
N TYR A 86 -21.12 14.63 1.18
CA TYR A 86 -21.09 15.83 2.02
C TYR A 86 -22.46 16.51 2.03
N GLY A 87 -22.84 17.09 3.15
CA GLY A 87 -24.09 17.81 3.30
C GLY A 87 -24.10 18.70 4.55
N ASP A 88 -25.02 19.65 4.57
CA ASP A 88 -25.30 20.50 5.74
C ASP A 88 -26.62 20.09 6.38
N VAL A 89 -26.65 20.10 7.72
CA VAL A 89 -27.81 19.74 8.53
C VAL A 89 -28.21 20.95 9.37
N GLY A 90 -28.78 21.97 8.70
CA GLY A 90 -29.14 23.24 9.34
C GLY A 90 -30.57 23.32 9.88
N GLY A 91 -31.44 22.36 9.56
CA GLY A 91 -32.87 22.38 9.92
C GLY A 91 -33.26 21.35 10.99
N ALA A 92 -34.49 21.44 11.49
CA ALA A 92 -35.10 20.43 12.38
C ALA A 92 -35.49 19.12 11.65
N GLU A 93 -35.00 18.92 10.42
CA GLU A 93 -35.38 17.83 9.54
C GLU A 93 -34.48 16.61 9.74
N VAL A 94 -35.07 15.43 9.63
CA VAL A 94 -34.33 14.15 9.66
C VAL A 94 -33.84 13.85 8.25
N ILE A 95 -32.52 13.77 8.08
CA ILE A 95 -31.89 13.39 6.81
C ILE A 95 -31.69 11.87 6.76
N VAL A 96 -32.12 11.25 5.66
CA VAL A 96 -31.91 9.84 5.38
C VAL A 96 -30.97 9.70 4.19
N GLN A 97 -29.76 9.18 4.41
CA GLN A 97 -28.78 8.92 3.36
C GLN A 97 -28.73 7.42 3.04
N PRO A 98 -29.29 6.96 1.90
CA PRO A 98 -29.18 5.56 1.50
C PRO A 98 -27.74 5.24 1.09
N ILE A 99 -27.18 4.16 1.65
CA ILE A 99 -25.86 3.65 1.31
C ILE A 99 -26.04 2.35 0.53
N LYS A 100 -25.45 2.28 -0.66
CA LYS A 100 -25.43 1.06 -1.47
C LYS A 100 -24.05 0.43 -1.37
N THR A 101 -23.99 -0.78 -0.80
CA THR A 101 -22.75 -1.55 -0.77
C THR A 101 -22.39 -2.04 -2.18
N PRO A 102 -21.10 -2.10 -2.56
CA PRO A 102 -20.66 -2.77 -3.77
C PRO A 102 -21.15 -4.23 -3.82
N LYS A 103 -21.21 -4.86 -5.00
CA LYS A 103 -21.75 -6.23 -5.13
C LYS A 103 -20.76 -7.31 -4.64
N ASP A 104 -19.46 -7.07 -4.82
CA ASP A 104 -18.39 -8.03 -4.54
C ASP A 104 -17.57 -7.59 -3.32
N VAL A 105 -18.23 -7.32 -2.19
CA VAL A 105 -17.55 -6.88 -0.96
C VAL A 105 -16.99 -8.08 -0.21
N ILE A 106 -15.73 -7.98 0.22
CA ILE A 106 -15.14 -8.95 1.14
C ILE A 106 -15.65 -8.61 2.55
N PRO A 107 -16.38 -9.50 3.26
CA PRO A 107 -17.05 -9.15 4.52
C PRO A 107 -16.11 -8.63 5.62
N GLN A 108 -14.83 -9.02 5.58
CA GLN A 108 -13.81 -8.58 6.53
C GLN A 108 -13.11 -7.27 6.13
N PHE A 109 -13.50 -6.62 5.01
CA PHE A 109 -12.82 -5.45 4.48
C PHE A 109 -13.82 -4.35 4.05
N GLY A 110 -13.88 -3.28 4.83
CA GLY A 110 -14.70 -2.09 4.59
C GLY A 110 -14.83 -1.22 5.84
N GLU A 111 -15.14 0.05 5.65
CA GLU A 111 -15.37 1.01 6.74
C GLU A 111 -16.53 1.95 6.37
N LEU A 112 -17.35 2.31 7.37
CA LEU A 112 -18.30 3.42 7.28
C LEU A 112 -17.95 4.41 8.39
N SER A 113 -17.47 5.59 8.01
CA SER A 113 -17.19 6.69 8.94
C SER A 113 -18.21 7.81 8.75
N ILE A 114 -18.77 8.30 9.85
CA ILE A 114 -19.71 9.42 9.87
C ILE A 114 -19.13 10.50 10.78
N SER A 115 -18.88 11.68 10.20
CA SER A 115 -18.36 12.85 10.91
C SER A 115 -19.35 14.01 10.79
N THR A 116 -19.64 14.65 11.92
CA THR A 116 -20.50 15.84 11.99
C THR A 116 -19.73 16.99 12.61
N SER A 117 -19.85 18.18 12.05
CA SER A 117 -19.24 19.40 12.57
C SER A 117 -20.24 20.55 12.54
N SER A 118 -20.13 21.45 13.52
CA SER A 118 -20.90 22.70 13.57
C SER A 118 -20.32 23.81 12.68
N THR A 119 -19.22 23.53 11.98
CA THR A 119 -18.56 24.48 11.07
C THR A 119 -18.25 23.81 9.74
N ALA A 120 -18.35 24.57 8.64
CA ALA A 120 -17.96 24.14 7.29
C ALA A 120 -16.46 23.76 7.17
N LEU A 121 -15.66 24.08 8.20
CA LEU A 121 -14.25 23.77 8.24
C LEU A 121 -13.95 22.27 8.22
N ALA A 122 -14.85 21.43 8.76
CA ALA A 122 -14.64 19.98 8.74
C ALA A 122 -14.64 19.39 7.31
N SER A 123 -15.51 19.89 6.43
CA SER A 123 -15.50 19.47 5.02
C SER A 123 -14.21 19.88 4.31
N LEU A 124 -13.58 20.97 4.77
CA LEU A 124 -12.32 21.46 4.23
C LEU A 124 -11.13 20.59 4.69
N THR A 125 -11.16 20.11 5.93
CA THR A 125 -10.13 19.19 6.45
C THR A 125 -10.03 17.93 5.60
N ASP A 126 -11.14 17.29 5.26
CA ASP A 126 -11.15 16.09 4.42
C ASP A 126 -10.59 16.34 3.01
N ALA A 127 -10.93 17.49 2.41
CA ALA A 127 -10.40 17.88 1.11
C ALA A 127 -8.87 18.06 1.15
N ILE A 128 -8.33 18.66 2.22
CA ILE A 128 -6.90 18.84 2.41
C ILE A 128 -6.21 17.49 2.64
N ILE A 129 -6.80 16.61 3.47
CA ILE A 129 -6.30 15.26 3.68
C ILE A 129 -6.25 14.53 2.33
N SER A 130 -7.30 14.61 1.52
CA SER A 130 -7.35 14.00 0.19
C SER A 130 -6.26 14.51 -0.74
N LEU A 131 -5.98 15.83 -0.73
CA LEU A 131 -4.87 16.39 -1.51
C LEU A 131 -3.53 15.87 -0.99
N TYR A 132 -3.34 15.82 0.32
CA TYR A 132 -2.10 15.37 0.95
C TYR A 132 -1.80 13.88 0.71
N THR A 133 -2.81 13.01 0.83
CA THR A 133 -2.66 11.55 0.68
C THR A 133 -2.73 11.07 -0.77
N TYR A 134 -2.97 11.96 -1.74
CA TYR A 134 -3.11 11.57 -3.13
C TYR A 134 -1.83 10.91 -3.67
N PRO A 135 -1.89 9.66 -4.17
CA PRO A 135 -0.69 8.85 -4.44
C PRO A 135 0.00 9.18 -5.76
N TYR A 136 -0.61 10.04 -6.58
CA TYR A 136 -0.08 10.39 -7.90
C TYR A 136 0.63 11.74 -7.85
N ASP A 137 1.71 11.79 -8.60
CA ASP A 137 2.64 12.91 -8.61
C ASP A 137 2.86 13.44 -10.02
N CYS A 138 1.87 13.45 -10.93
CA CYS A 138 2.03 14.26 -12.14
C CYS A 138 2.02 15.76 -11.74
N THR A 139 2.52 16.61 -12.62
CA THR A 139 2.73 18.03 -12.34
C THR A 139 1.44 18.73 -11.90
N GLU A 140 0.30 18.38 -12.51
CA GLU A 140 -1.04 18.85 -12.13
C GLU A 140 -1.34 18.58 -10.66
N GLN A 141 -1.10 17.35 -10.23
CA GLN A 141 -1.45 16.87 -8.90
C GLN A 141 -0.57 17.55 -7.86
N ILE A 142 0.73 17.65 -8.13
CA ILE A 142 1.67 18.33 -7.24
C ILE A 142 1.31 19.82 -7.14
N SER A 143 1.04 20.49 -8.26
CA SER A 143 0.62 21.89 -8.28
C SER A 143 -0.71 22.11 -7.56
N SER A 144 -1.69 21.23 -7.76
CA SER A 144 -3.00 21.30 -7.09
C SER A 144 -2.88 21.12 -5.58
N ARG A 145 -2.08 20.14 -5.13
CA ARG A 145 -1.78 19.92 -3.71
C ARG A 145 -1.07 21.14 -3.11
N LEU A 146 -0.06 21.66 -3.80
CA LEU A 146 0.72 22.81 -3.32
C LEU A 146 -0.15 24.07 -3.21
N LEU A 147 -0.92 24.40 -4.24
CA LEU A 147 -1.82 25.56 -4.23
C LEU A 147 -2.92 25.41 -3.17
N GLY A 148 -3.54 24.24 -3.08
CA GLY A 148 -4.62 23.98 -2.12
C GLY A 148 -4.17 24.09 -0.66
N ILE A 149 -3.02 23.48 -0.32
CA ILE A 149 -2.48 23.56 1.04
C ILE A 149 -2.00 24.98 1.36
N GLN A 150 -1.33 25.65 0.41
CA GLN A 150 -0.82 27.01 0.61
C GLN A 150 -1.95 28.03 0.79
N ALA A 151 -3.04 27.92 0.04
CA ALA A 151 -4.19 28.82 0.15
C ALA A 151 -4.88 28.73 1.52
N LEU A 152 -4.73 27.61 2.21
CA LEU A 152 -5.37 27.33 3.49
C LEU A 152 -4.39 27.33 4.66
N TRP A 153 -3.14 27.74 4.42
CA TRP A 153 -2.05 27.64 5.40
C TRP A 153 -2.38 28.28 6.75
N ASP A 154 -2.93 29.49 6.75
CA ASP A 154 -3.27 30.21 7.99
C ASP A 154 -4.43 29.56 8.74
N VAL A 155 -5.40 29.00 7.99
CA VAL A 155 -6.53 28.26 8.57
C VAL A 155 -6.03 26.96 9.21
N LEU A 156 -5.13 26.23 8.53
CA LEU A 156 -4.52 25.01 9.05
C LEU A 156 -3.69 25.27 10.32
N GLN A 157 -3.00 26.41 10.39
CA GLN A 157 -2.27 26.81 11.59
C GLN A 157 -3.18 27.20 12.75
N ALA A 158 -4.28 27.90 12.45
CA ALA A 158 -5.21 28.38 13.47
C ALA A 158 -6.10 27.25 14.04
N PHE A 159 -6.39 26.21 13.25
CA PHE A 159 -7.28 25.13 13.61
C PHE A 159 -6.54 23.79 13.62
N HIS A 160 -6.25 23.29 14.82
CA HIS A 160 -5.66 21.96 15.03
C HIS A 160 -6.65 20.85 14.67
N CYS A 161 -6.61 20.39 13.42
CA CYS A 161 -7.44 19.29 12.95
C CYS A 161 -6.83 17.95 13.37
N LYS A 162 -7.64 17.05 13.93
CA LYS A 162 -7.21 15.79 14.55
C LYS A 162 -6.46 14.83 13.60
N ASP A 163 -6.75 14.91 12.30
CA ASP A 163 -6.28 13.94 11.30
C ASP A 163 -5.33 14.56 10.26
N LEU A 164 -4.97 15.82 10.42
CA LEU A 164 -3.94 16.45 9.58
C LEU A 164 -2.53 16.19 10.12
N PRO A 165 -1.54 16.01 9.24
CA PRO A 165 -0.15 15.96 9.67
C PRO A 165 0.25 17.26 10.37
N GLU A 166 1.21 17.17 11.29
CA GLU A 166 1.85 18.32 11.90
C GLU A 166 2.33 19.33 10.84
N ILE A 167 2.21 20.62 11.14
CA ILE A 167 2.55 21.72 10.20
C ILE A 167 3.99 21.59 9.71
N SER A 168 4.90 21.13 10.58
CA SER A 168 6.30 20.88 10.22
C SER A 168 6.44 19.79 9.14
N ILE A 169 5.66 18.72 9.23
CA ILE A 169 5.63 17.62 8.26
C ILE A 169 5.02 18.11 6.94
N LEU A 170 3.92 18.87 7.00
CA LEU A 170 3.31 19.48 5.82
C LEU A 170 4.30 20.40 5.09
N LYS A 171 5.04 21.23 5.83
CA LYS A 171 6.07 22.11 5.27
C LYS A 171 7.15 21.32 4.53
N THR A 172 7.67 20.26 5.14
CA THR A 172 8.68 19.40 4.51
C THR A 172 8.15 18.75 3.22
N LYS A 173 6.87 18.31 3.22
CA LYS A 173 6.25 17.76 2.02
C LYS A 173 6.13 18.81 0.90
N LEU A 174 5.70 20.03 1.23
CA LEU A 174 5.59 21.13 0.26
C LEU A 174 6.95 21.52 -0.31
N GLU A 175 8.00 21.57 0.51
CA GLU A 175 9.36 21.84 0.05
C GLU A 175 9.85 20.75 -0.91
N SER A 176 9.55 19.47 -0.61
CA SER A 176 9.82 18.36 -1.52
C SER A 176 9.07 18.49 -2.85
N ASP A 177 7.78 18.83 -2.79
CA ASP A 177 6.93 19.05 -3.98
C ASP A 177 7.44 20.20 -4.85
N MET A 178 7.85 21.31 -4.24
CA MET A 178 8.50 22.42 -4.96
C MET A 178 9.79 21.98 -5.65
N ASN A 179 10.61 21.14 -5.00
CA ASN A 179 11.84 20.65 -5.61
C ASN A 179 11.56 19.72 -6.80
N VAL A 180 10.51 18.89 -6.70
CA VAL A 180 10.07 18.05 -7.82
C VAL A 180 9.59 18.91 -9.00
N LEU A 181 8.75 19.91 -8.75
CA LEU A 181 8.28 20.83 -9.79
C LEU A 181 9.45 21.57 -10.46
N LYS A 182 10.40 22.09 -9.69
CA LYS A 182 11.62 22.73 -10.23
C LYS A 182 12.40 21.78 -11.15
N GLY A 183 12.49 20.49 -10.79
CA GLY A 183 13.14 19.47 -11.62
C GLY A 183 12.39 19.14 -12.91
N ARG A 184 11.11 19.51 -13.03
CA ARG A 184 10.27 19.32 -14.22
C ARG A 184 10.17 20.56 -15.10
N GLN A 185 10.67 21.69 -14.65
CA GLN A 185 10.69 22.91 -15.43
C GLN A 185 11.73 22.80 -16.56
N TYR A 186 11.29 23.06 -17.79
CA TYR A 186 12.15 23.16 -18.96
C TYR A 186 12.92 24.48 -18.97
N SER A 187 13.97 24.56 -19.80
CA SER A 187 14.78 25.78 -19.95
C SER A 187 14.00 26.99 -20.49
N ASN A 188 12.86 26.75 -21.15
CA ASN A 188 11.94 27.79 -21.62
C ASN A 188 10.94 28.24 -20.54
N GLY A 189 11.03 27.71 -19.32
CA GLY A 189 10.15 28.02 -18.20
C GLY A 189 8.86 27.21 -18.14
N GLY A 190 8.55 26.42 -19.17
CA GLY A 190 7.35 25.57 -19.20
C GLY A 190 7.51 24.28 -18.39
N PHE A 191 6.40 23.60 -18.13
CA PHE A 191 6.33 22.36 -17.38
C PHE A 191 5.72 21.23 -18.22
N GLY A 192 6.23 20.01 -18.05
CA GLY A 192 5.60 18.78 -18.54
C GLY A 192 4.74 18.12 -17.45
N TYR A 193 4.04 17.03 -17.79
CA TYR A 193 3.31 16.18 -16.85
C TYR A 193 4.24 15.45 -15.88
N TRP A 194 5.42 15.06 -16.35
CA TRP A 194 6.43 14.27 -15.67
C TRP A 194 7.82 14.90 -15.81
N THR A 195 8.86 14.07 -15.78
CA THR A 195 10.24 14.52 -15.97
C THR A 195 10.53 14.80 -17.45
N ASN A 196 11.50 15.66 -17.71
CA ASN A 196 12.01 15.96 -19.05
C ASN A 196 12.51 14.73 -19.84
N ARG A 197 12.73 13.59 -19.17
CA ARG A 197 13.11 12.31 -19.78
C ARG A 197 11.90 11.60 -20.40
N ASN A 198 10.72 11.82 -19.84
CA ASN A 198 9.48 11.17 -20.24
C ASN A 198 8.69 12.05 -21.22
N ASP A 199 8.75 13.36 -21.03
CA ASP A 199 7.99 14.32 -21.83
C ASP A 199 8.89 14.97 -22.89
N SER A 200 8.40 15.03 -24.13
CA SER A 200 9.17 15.59 -25.25
C SER A 200 9.09 17.11 -25.36
N TYR A 201 8.07 17.72 -24.75
CA TYR A 201 7.80 19.16 -24.79
C TYR A 201 7.00 19.60 -23.56
N ALA A 202 7.09 20.89 -23.23
CA ALA A 202 6.27 21.50 -22.19
C ALA A 202 4.80 21.58 -22.62
N ASP A 203 3.87 21.27 -21.72
CA ASP A 203 2.44 21.37 -21.98
C ASP A 203 1.95 22.81 -21.67
N PRO A 204 1.24 23.48 -22.60
CA PRO A 204 0.68 24.80 -22.36
C PRO A 204 -0.25 24.87 -21.14
N TYR A 205 -1.02 23.82 -20.87
CA TYR A 205 -1.94 23.78 -19.72
C TYR A 205 -1.20 23.70 -18.38
N MET A 206 0.04 23.23 -18.38
CA MET A 206 0.87 23.10 -17.18
C MET A 206 1.73 24.32 -16.88
N SER A 207 1.81 25.24 -17.83
CA SER A 207 2.76 26.36 -17.81
C SER A 207 2.06 27.73 -17.66
N VAL A 208 0.77 27.73 -17.32
CA VAL A 208 -0.08 28.93 -17.23
C VAL A 208 0.26 29.77 -16.00
#